data_AF-A0A2V7DG40-F1
#
_entry.id   AF-A0A2V7DG40-F1
#
_cell.length_a   1.000
_cell.length_b   1.000
_cell.length_c   1.000
_cell.angle_alpha   90.00
_cell.angle_beta   90.00
_cell.angle_gamma   90.00
#
_symmetry.space_group_name_H-M   'P 1'
#
loop_
_entity.id
_entity.type
_entity.pdbx_description
1 polymer ?
#
loop_
_entity_poly.entity_id
_entity_poly.type
_entity_poly.pdbx_seq_one_letter_code
_entity_poly.pdbx_strand_id
1 'polypeptide(L)'
;MASGTDSGGRRTGRLSILWTADPGSAGSRPLDGAVPERCSGVGTAAAHPRKVRRARERPRERNLRRVAATGEGRRRDLLQLRFRRLLRAADEPVRTLVLTAVMTGMRRGELLGLKWEDVDLEGGKIHVRRALWRGKFVAPKSRRSRRAIDAPATVRAALARLPSRFEGELVFCGPQGHPLDPENFTKRDFARVLRRSGVRRIRFHDLRHTYTSLLIAQGAHPKYIQAQLGHASIQTTLDRYGHLMPDVHAAEAKKLDQLDLGRPATSDDDSASVNAMRR
;
A
#
# COMPACT_ATOMS: atom_id res chain seq x y z
N MET A 1 -26.70 6.12 51.69
CA MET A 1 -26.96 4.77 51.14
C MET A 1 -27.02 4.93 49.62
N ALA A 2 -25.92 4.96 48.86
CA ALA A 2 -24.99 3.89 48.51
C ALA A 2 -25.68 2.54 48.22
N SER A 3 -25.85 2.19 46.94
CA SER A 3 -25.46 0.88 46.35
C SER A 3 -26.04 0.68 44.93
N GLY A 4 -25.28 0.01 44.05
CA GLY A 4 -25.73 -0.54 42.77
C GLY A 4 -25.02 0.02 41.52
N THR A 5 -23.70 -0.15 41.36
CA THR A 5 -23.07 -1.15 40.46
C THR A 5 -23.64 -1.23 39.04
N ASP A 6 -22.88 -0.77 38.03
CA ASP A 6 -22.51 -1.66 36.93
C ASP A 6 -21.21 -1.22 36.23
N SER A 7 -20.36 -2.22 36.05
CA SER A 7 -19.02 -2.26 35.51
C SER A 7 -19.03 -2.28 33.97
N GLY A 8 -18.85 -1.11 33.35
CA GLY A 8 -18.66 -0.98 31.91
C GLY A 8 -17.18 -1.02 31.50
N GLY A 9 -16.58 -2.20 31.47
CA GLY A 9 -15.20 -2.42 31.03
C GLY A 9 -14.91 -1.80 29.66
N ARG A 10 -13.97 -0.84 29.63
CA ARG A 10 -13.44 -0.25 28.39
C ARG A 10 -12.71 -1.32 27.59
N ARG A 11 -13.39 -1.91 26.60
CA ARG A 11 -12.74 -2.72 25.57
C ARG A 11 -11.95 -1.79 24.66
N THR A 12 -10.66 -1.66 24.94
CA THR A 12 -9.68 -1.10 24.01
C THR A 12 -9.70 -1.96 22.74
N GLY A 13 -10.28 -1.41 21.69
CA GLY A 13 -10.36 -2.06 20.39
C GLY A 13 -8.97 -2.26 19.81
N ARG A 14 -8.42 -3.47 19.99
CA ARG A 14 -7.22 -3.97 19.31
C ARG A 14 -7.57 -4.09 17.82
N LEU A 15 -7.47 -2.98 17.07
CA LEU A 15 -7.72 -2.96 15.63
C LEU A 15 -6.55 -3.62 14.90
N SER A 16 -6.79 -4.88 14.57
CA SER A 16 -6.33 -5.66 13.43
C SER A 16 -5.70 -4.86 12.28
N ILE A 17 -4.45 -4.44 12.48
CA ILE A 17 -3.50 -4.27 11.39
C ILE A 17 -3.31 -5.67 10.76
N LEU A 18 -3.20 -5.70 9.45
CA LEU A 18 -3.02 -6.90 8.63
C LEU A 18 -1.63 -7.53 8.86
N TRP A 19 -1.25 -7.81 10.11
CA TRP A 19 0.09 -8.27 10.47
C TRP A 19 0.14 -8.96 11.83
N THR A 20 -0.17 -10.24 11.80
CA THR A 20 0.52 -11.24 12.62
C THR A 20 0.70 -12.47 11.74
N ALA A 21 1.86 -13.12 11.86
CA ALA A 21 2.16 -14.39 11.23
C ALA A 21 1.13 -15.44 11.67
N ASP A 22 0.76 -16.36 10.78
CA ASP A 22 0.07 -17.60 11.17
C ASP A 22 1.05 -18.46 11.99
N PRO A 23 0.65 -19.00 13.15
CA PRO A 23 1.32 -20.13 13.76
C PRO A 23 0.71 -21.42 13.18
N GLY A 24 1.55 -22.32 12.67
CA GLY A 24 1.15 -23.70 12.42
C GLY A 24 1.27 -24.18 10.98
N SER A 25 2.43 -24.75 10.66
CA SER A 25 2.56 -26.00 9.89
C SER A 25 4.02 -26.42 9.86
N ALA A 26 4.53 -26.85 11.01
CA ALA A 26 5.70 -27.74 11.05
C ALA A 26 5.15 -29.15 11.27
N GLY A 27 5.24 -30.00 10.25
CA GLY A 27 4.77 -31.38 10.36
C GLY A 27 4.60 -32.08 9.02
N SER A 28 5.71 -32.46 8.37
CA SER A 28 5.92 -33.81 7.82
C SER A 28 7.21 -33.86 7.00
N ARG A 29 8.02 -34.87 7.31
CA ARG A 29 9.32 -35.20 6.73
C ARG A 29 9.17 -35.58 5.25
N PRO A 30 10.17 -35.32 4.37
CA PRO A 30 10.31 -36.08 3.15
C PRO A 30 10.99 -37.42 3.46
N LEU A 31 10.40 -38.51 2.95
CA LEU A 31 11.02 -39.82 2.86
C LEU A 31 12.08 -39.78 1.75
N ASP A 32 13.26 -40.30 2.10
CA ASP A 32 14.34 -40.65 1.20
C ASP A 32 13.92 -41.74 0.20
N GLY A 33 14.58 -41.74 -0.97
CA GLY A 33 14.82 -42.97 -1.72
C GLY A 33 14.35 -42.95 -3.18
N ALA A 34 15.18 -42.43 -4.08
CA ALA A 34 15.31 -42.97 -5.44
C ALA A 34 16.63 -42.52 -6.07
N VAL A 35 17.56 -43.47 -6.13
CA VAL A 35 18.82 -43.45 -6.88
C VAL A 35 18.54 -43.60 -8.37
N PRO A 36 19.31 -42.96 -9.27
CA PRO A 36 19.55 -43.53 -10.59
C PRO A 36 21.05 -43.79 -10.82
N GLU A 37 21.39 -45.06 -10.98
CA GLU A 37 22.60 -45.57 -11.66
C GLU A 37 22.13 -46.22 -12.96
N ARG A 38 22.81 -46.27 -14.10
CA ARG A 38 24.08 -45.76 -14.65
C ARG A 38 23.89 -45.98 -16.17
N CYS A 39 24.42 -45.09 -17.02
CA CYS A 39 24.82 -45.44 -18.37
C CYS A 39 26.15 -44.76 -18.68
N SER A 40 27.01 -45.52 -19.33
CA SER A 40 28.47 -45.47 -19.39
C SER A 40 29.03 -44.65 -20.56
N GLY A 41 30.28 -44.18 -20.38
CA GLY A 41 31.22 -43.78 -21.45
C GLY A 41 30.96 -42.37 -22.00
N VAL A 42 31.93 -41.50 -22.29
CA VAL A 42 33.33 -41.67 -22.70
C VAL A 42 34.08 -40.39 -22.30
N GLY A 43 35.34 -40.51 -21.88
CA GLY A 43 36.15 -39.39 -21.39
C GLY A 43 36.74 -38.49 -22.49
N THR A 44 37.11 -37.26 -22.13
CA THR A 44 38.38 -36.62 -22.50
C THR A 44 38.58 -35.26 -21.82
N ALA A 45 39.84 -34.98 -21.48
CA ALA A 45 40.50 -33.69 -21.23
C ALA A 45 40.08 -32.85 -19.99
N ALA A 46 40.92 -32.93 -18.96
CA ALA A 46 40.93 -32.02 -17.82
C ALA A 46 41.34 -30.59 -18.25
N ALA A 47 40.40 -29.64 -18.12
CA ALA A 47 40.66 -28.21 -18.23
C ALA A 47 40.77 -27.59 -16.83
N HIS A 48 41.91 -26.94 -16.55
CA HIS A 48 42.15 -26.11 -15.37
C HIS A 48 41.02 -25.06 -15.20
N PRO A 49 40.37 -24.94 -14.02
CA PRO A 49 39.42 -23.86 -13.80
C PRO A 49 40.16 -22.53 -13.68
N ARG A 50 40.09 -21.70 -14.74
CA ARG A 50 40.44 -20.29 -14.67
C ARG A 50 39.61 -19.64 -13.57
N LYS A 51 40.26 -19.06 -12.56
CA LYS A 51 39.64 -18.26 -11.51
C LYS A 51 38.81 -17.14 -12.15
N VAL A 52 37.50 -17.34 -12.26
CA VAL A 52 36.55 -16.29 -12.61
C VAL A 52 36.59 -15.29 -11.45
N ARG A 53 37.24 -14.15 -11.67
CA ARG A 53 37.18 -13.00 -10.75
C ARG A 53 35.70 -12.66 -10.56
N ARG A 54 35.16 -12.91 -9.36
CA ARG A 54 33.82 -12.45 -8.98
C ARG A 54 33.73 -10.96 -9.27
N ALA A 55 32.92 -10.60 -10.26
CA ALA A 55 32.60 -9.21 -10.55
C ALA A 55 32.06 -8.59 -9.25
N ARG A 56 32.70 -7.51 -8.78
CA ARG A 56 32.20 -6.74 -7.62
C ARG A 56 30.82 -6.22 -7.99
N GLU A 57 29.78 -6.73 -7.32
CA GLU A 57 28.39 -6.30 -7.52
C GLU A 57 28.29 -4.78 -7.38
N ARG A 58 27.54 -4.13 -8.28
CA ARG A 58 27.44 -2.67 -8.30
C ARG A 58 26.73 -2.20 -7.01
N PRO A 59 27.16 -1.09 -6.37
CA PRO A 59 26.62 -0.63 -5.09
C PRO A 59 25.08 -0.49 -5.03
N ARG A 60 24.44 -0.19 -6.17
CA ARG A 60 22.97 -0.11 -6.30
C ARG A 60 22.27 -1.46 -6.15
N GLU A 61 22.82 -2.53 -6.69
CA GLU A 61 22.26 -3.89 -6.58
C GLU A 61 22.41 -4.44 -5.16
N ARG A 62 23.56 -4.14 -4.54
CA ARG A 62 23.81 -4.46 -3.12
C ARG A 62 22.82 -3.75 -2.19
N ASN A 63 22.49 -2.48 -2.47
CA ASN A 63 21.51 -1.73 -1.69
C ASN A 63 20.07 -2.24 -1.88
N LEU A 64 19.67 -2.60 -3.10
CA LEU A 64 18.36 -3.21 -3.37
C LEU A 64 18.18 -4.55 -2.66
N ARG A 65 19.20 -5.42 -2.68
CA ARG A 65 19.18 -6.69 -1.92
C ARG A 65 19.12 -6.45 -0.41
N ARG A 66 19.82 -5.43 0.10
CA ARG A 66 19.83 -5.09 1.52
C ARG A 66 18.47 -4.56 1.99
N VAL A 67 17.79 -3.75 1.17
CA VAL A 67 16.43 -3.25 1.45
C VAL A 67 15.40 -4.37 1.37
N ALA A 68 15.48 -5.28 0.40
CA ALA A 68 14.63 -6.47 0.33
C ALA A 68 14.84 -7.43 1.53
N ALA A 69 16.06 -7.47 2.09
CA ALA A 69 16.41 -8.28 3.25
C ALA A 69 15.96 -7.68 4.61
N THR A 70 15.55 -6.41 4.65
CA THR A 70 14.96 -5.80 5.86
C THR A 70 13.57 -6.37 6.15
N GLY A 71 13.13 -6.29 7.41
CA GLY A 71 11.76 -6.65 7.77
C GLY A 71 10.74 -5.90 6.91
N GLU A 72 10.92 -4.59 6.74
CA GLU A 72 10.11 -3.70 5.90
C GLU A 72 9.95 -4.23 4.45
N GLY A 73 11.06 -4.64 3.83
CA GLY A 73 11.10 -5.19 2.48
C GLY A 73 10.31 -6.48 2.33
N ARG A 74 10.62 -7.50 3.16
CA ARG A 74 9.87 -8.78 3.17
C ARG A 74 8.38 -8.58 3.35
N ARG A 75 7.98 -7.61 4.16
CA ARG A 75 6.58 -7.36 4.44
C ARG A 75 5.85 -6.69 3.26
N ARG A 76 6.50 -5.80 2.52
CA ARG A 76 5.97 -5.23 1.26
C ARG A 76 5.77 -6.32 0.21
N ASP A 77 6.70 -7.25 0.08
CA ASP A 77 6.60 -8.37 -0.86
C ASP A 77 5.41 -9.29 -0.55
N LEU A 78 5.20 -9.60 0.73
CA LEU A 78 4.03 -10.37 1.18
C LEU A 78 2.71 -9.66 0.88
N LEU A 79 2.66 -8.33 1.04
CA LEU A 79 1.47 -7.54 0.71
C LEU A 79 1.17 -7.59 -0.79
N GLN A 80 2.19 -7.40 -1.63
CA GLN A 80 2.06 -7.49 -3.07
C GLN A 80 1.60 -8.88 -3.51
N LEU A 81 2.14 -9.94 -2.91
CA LEU A 81 1.73 -11.31 -3.18
C LEU A 81 0.26 -11.55 -2.84
N ARG A 82 -0.19 -11.12 -1.65
CA ARG A 82 -1.59 -11.23 -1.21
C ARG A 82 -2.52 -10.46 -2.13
N PHE A 83 -2.14 -9.25 -2.54
CA PHE A 83 -2.93 -8.44 -3.46
C PHE A 83 -3.05 -9.10 -4.84
N ARG A 84 -1.94 -9.64 -5.38
CA ARG A 84 -1.97 -10.40 -6.63
C ARG A 84 -2.90 -11.62 -6.55
N ARG A 85 -2.88 -12.34 -5.42
CA ARG A 85 -3.80 -13.48 -5.18
C ARG A 85 -5.26 -13.03 -5.17
N LEU A 86 -5.58 -11.92 -4.51
CA LEU A 86 -6.94 -11.34 -4.52
C LEU A 86 -7.40 -11.01 -5.94
N LEU A 87 -6.57 -10.31 -6.72
CA LEU A 87 -6.92 -9.92 -8.09
C LEU A 87 -7.06 -11.11 -9.04
N ARG A 88 -6.28 -12.18 -8.85
CA ARG A 88 -6.41 -13.41 -9.66
C ARG A 88 -7.65 -14.24 -9.30
N ALA A 89 -8.13 -14.13 -8.07
CA ALA A 89 -9.29 -14.87 -7.58
C ALA A 89 -10.63 -14.16 -7.85
N ALA A 90 -10.59 -12.93 -8.35
CA ALA A 90 -11.74 -12.10 -8.63
C ALA A 90 -12.04 -12.09 -10.15
N ASP A 91 -13.32 -12.20 -10.48
CA ASP A 91 -13.82 -12.01 -11.85
C ASP A 91 -14.26 -10.55 -12.03
N GLU A 92 -14.38 -10.06 -13.26
CA GLU A 92 -14.91 -8.73 -13.52
C GLU A 92 -16.43 -8.68 -13.24
N PRO A 93 -16.98 -7.55 -12.75
CA PRO A 93 -16.31 -6.28 -12.48
C PRO A 93 -15.66 -6.18 -11.09
N VAL A 94 -15.80 -7.22 -10.24
CA VAL A 94 -15.30 -7.25 -8.85
C VAL A 94 -13.78 -7.10 -8.79
N ARG A 95 -13.06 -7.68 -9.75
CA ARG A 95 -11.61 -7.58 -9.87
C ARG A 95 -11.16 -6.13 -10.03
N THR A 96 -11.70 -5.40 -11.00
CA THR A 96 -11.37 -3.98 -11.22
C THR A 96 -11.83 -3.12 -10.04
N LEU A 97 -12.95 -3.46 -9.40
CA LEU A 97 -13.42 -2.79 -8.19
C LEU A 97 -12.41 -2.93 -7.04
N VAL A 98 -11.92 -4.14 -6.76
CA VAL A 98 -10.90 -4.40 -5.71
C VAL A 98 -9.58 -3.69 -6.04
N LEU A 99 -9.15 -3.74 -7.31
CA LEU A 99 -7.96 -3.01 -7.77
C LEU A 99 -8.10 -1.50 -7.50
N THR A 100 -9.23 -0.92 -7.88
CA THR A 100 -9.52 0.48 -7.68
C THR A 100 -9.51 0.81 -6.18
N ALA A 101 -10.17 0.01 -5.34
CA ALA A 101 -10.21 0.22 -3.90
C ALA A 101 -8.81 0.29 -3.25
N VAL A 102 -7.91 -0.61 -3.62
CA VAL A 102 -6.54 -0.67 -3.07
C VAL A 102 -5.64 0.45 -3.60
N MET A 103 -5.89 0.91 -4.83
CA MET A 103 -5.02 1.89 -5.50
C MET A 103 -5.52 3.33 -5.38
N THR A 104 -6.74 3.55 -4.86
CA THR A 104 -7.33 4.90 -4.70
C THR A 104 -7.82 5.18 -3.28
N GLY A 105 -7.99 4.14 -2.46
CA GLY A 105 -8.50 4.26 -1.09
C GLY A 105 -9.96 4.70 -0.99
N MET A 106 -10.73 4.61 -2.08
CA MET A 106 -12.16 4.94 -2.08
C MET A 106 -12.95 4.04 -1.13
N ARG A 107 -13.99 4.61 -0.51
CA ARG A 107 -14.90 3.83 0.36
C ARG A 107 -15.77 2.93 -0.51
N ARG A 108 -16.23 1.80 0.04
CA ARG A 108 -17.15 0.86 -0.64
C ARG A 108 -18.32 1.58 -1.30
N GLY A 109 -19.05 2.40 -0.55
CA GLY A 109 -20.19 3.13 -1.09
C GLY A 109 -19.81 4.11 -2.21
N GLU A 110 -18.65 4.75 -2.12
CA GLU A 110 -18.15 5.66 -3.18
C GLU A 110 -17.86 4.88 -4.47
N LEU A 111 -17.26 3.69 -4.37
CA LEU A 111 -17.00 2.82 -5.52
C LEU A 111 -18.31 2.33 -6.15
N LEU A 112 -19.23 1.79 -5.34
CA LEU A 112 -20.50 1.26 -5.83
C LEU A 112 -21.45 2.33 -6.37
N GLY A 113 -21.21 3.60 -6.02
CA GLY A 113 -21.96 4.74 -6.56
C GLY A 113 -21.29 5.43 -7.75
N LEU A 114 -20.12 4.96 -8.19
CA LEU A 114 -19.32 5.64 -9.20
C LEU A 114 -19.96 5.54 -10.59
N LYS A 115 -20.11 6.69 -11.26
CA LYS A 115 -20.60 6.77 -12.65
C LYS A 115 -19.48 7.08 -13.63
N TRP A 116 -19.67 6.77 -14.90
CA TRP A 116 -18.67 7.08 -15.94
C TRP A 116 -18.41 8.57 -16.12
N GLU A 117 -19.42 9.43 -15.92
CA GLU A 117 -19.25 10.90 -15.90
C GLU A 117 -18.31 11.40 -14.80
N ASP A 118 -18.01 10.57 -13.80
CA ASP A 118 -17.09 10.91 -12.70
C ASP A 118 -15.64 10.51 -13.01
N VAL A 119 -15.38 9.77 -14.09
CA VAL A 119 -14.09 9.17 -14.39
C VAL A 119 -13.44 9.85 -15.57
N ASP A 120 -12.44 10.67 -15.29
CA ASP A 120 -11.55 11.24 -16.29
C ASP A 120 -10.38 10.27 -16.53
N LEU A 121 -10.53 9.44 -17.58
CA LEU A 121 -9.51 8.47 -17.96
C LEU A 121 -8.26 9.13 -18.56
N GLU A 122 -8.37 10.31 -19.15
CA GLU A 122 -7.26 10.99 -19.81
C GLU A 122 -6.45 11.81 -18.81
N GLY A 123 -7.10 12.73 -18.09
CA GLY A 123 -6.50 13.52 -17.02
C GLY A 123 -6.22 12.74 -15.75
N GLY A 124 -6.71 11.50 -15.67
CA GLY A 124 -6.37 10.52 -14.64
C GLY A 124 -6.92 10.85 -13.27
N LYS A 125 -8.15 11.35 -13.23
CA LYS A 125 -8.87 11.70 -12.00
C LYS A 125 -10.16 10.91 -11.87
N ILE A 126 -10.51 10.57 -10.64
CA ILE A 126 -11.83 10.06 -10.27
C ILE A 126 -12.50 11.05 -9.33
N HIS A 127 -13.67 11.56 -9.71
CA HIS A 127 -14.42 12.53 -8.94
C HIS A 127 -15.43 11.84 -8.03
N VAL A 128 -15.20 11.89 -6.72
CA VAL A 128 -16.17 11.33 -5.76
C VAL A 128 -17.33 12.30 -5.59
N ARG A 129 -18.44 12.07 -6.30
CA ARG A 129 -19.63 12.94 -6.25
C ARG A 129 -20.80 12.35 -5.49
N ARG A 130 -20.79 11.05 -5.24
CA ARG A 130 -21.91 10.28 -4.64
C ARG A 130 -21.40 9.00 -4.00
N ALA A 131 -22.25 8.39 -3.18
CA ALA A 131 -22.03 7.06 -2.64
C ALA A 131 -23.34 6.27 -2.64
N LEU A 132 -23.26 4.95 -2.76
CA LEU A 132 -24.39 4.04 -2.61
C LEU A 132 -24.46 3.52 -1.17
N TRP A 133 -25.60 3.75 -0.50
CA TRP A 133 -25.86 3.28 0.86
C TRP A 133 -27.28 2.70 0.95
N ARG A 134 -27.39 1.42 1.35
CA ARG A 134 -28.68 0.68 1.43
C ARG A 134 -29.55 0.85 0.18
N GLY A 135 -28.94 0.64 -1.00
CA GLY A 135 -29.62 0.77 -2.29
C GLY A 135 -29.94 2.21 -2.74
N LYS A 136 -29.63 3.23 -1.93
CA LYS A 136 -29.91 4.64 -2.25
C LYS A 136 -28.62 5.40 -2.57
N PHE A 137 -28.67 6.21 -3.62
CA PHE A 137 -27.60 7.17 -3.91
C PHE A 137 -27.69 8.33 -2.92
N VAL A 138 -26.61 8.56 -2.20
CA VAL A 138 -26.48 9.65 -1.24
C VAL A 138 -25.37 10.59 -1.69
N ALA A 139 -25.64 11.89 -1.61
CA ALA A 139 -24.60 12.88 -1.79
C ALA A 139 -23.58 12.78 -0.63
N PRO A 140 -22.30 13.05 -0.88
CA PRO A 140 -21.29 13.05 0.17
C PRO A 140 -21.65 14.07 1.23
N LYS A 141 -21.63 13.65 2.51
CA LYS A 141 -22.12 14.44 3.67
C LYS A 141 -21.43 15.79 3.86
N SER A 142 -20.31 16.07 3.16
CA SER A 142 -19.62 17.37 3.23
C SER A 142 -18.98 17.78 1.91
N ARG A 143 -18.71 19.09 1.75
CA ARG A 143 -17.95 19.64 0.62
C ARG A 143 -16.56 18.99 0.47
N ARG A 144 -15.88 18.62 1.57
CA ARG A 144 -14.57 17.96 1.52
C ARG A 144 -14.62 16.49 1.08
N SER A 145 -15.76 15.83 1.25
CA SER A 145 -15.94 14.47 0.73
C SER A 145 -16.13 14.44 -0.80
N ARG A 146 -16.53 15.58 -1.40
CA ARG A 146 -16.43 15.81 -2.84
C ARG A 146 -14.99 16.16 -3.20
N ARG A 147 -14.31 15.23 -3.87
CA ARG A 147 -12.87 15.34 -4.15
C ARG A 147 -12.52 14.69 -5.48
N ALA A 148 -11.43 15.15 -6.08
CA ALA A 148 -10.76 14.43 -7.16
C ALA A 148 -9.69 13.53 -6.54
N ILE A 149 -9.65 12.27 -6.95
CA ILE A 149 -8.65 11.28 -6.55
C ILE A 149 -7.76 11.01 -7.75
N ASP A 150 -6.46 10.96 -7.53
CA ASP A 150 -5.50 10.57 -8.55
C ASP A 150 -5.62 9.07 -8.85
N ALA A 151 -5.90 8.74 -10.10
CA ALA A 151 -6.06 7.36 -10.55
C ALA A 151 -4.79 6.91 -11.31
N PRO A 152 -3.98 5.99 -10.74
CA PRO A 152 -2.80 5.47 -11.42
C PRO A 152 -3.15 4.85 -12.77
N ALA A 153 -2.19 4.85 -13.71
CA ALA A 153 -2.38 4.28 -15.06
C ALA A 153 -2.94 2.85 -15.05
N THR A 154 -2.51 2.02 -14.10
CA THR A 154 -3.01 0.65 -13.91
C THR A 154 -4.51 0.60 -13.62
N VAL A 155 -5.03 1.54 -12.82
CA VAL A 155 -6.47 1.65 -12.53
C VAL A 155 -7.22 2.11 -13.76
N ARG A 156 -6.71 3.16 -14.44
CA ARG A 156 -7.34 3.70 -15.66
C ARG A 156 -7.45 2.66 -16.76
N ALA A 157 -6.37 1.90 -16.99
CA ALA A 157 -6.35 0.83 -17.97
C ALA A 157 -7.32 -0.32 -17.63
N ALA A 158 -7.50 -0.63 -16.34
CA ALA A 158 -8.47 -1.63 -15.91
C ALA A 158 -9.91 -1.13 -16.08
N LEU A 159 -10.20 0.11 -15.66
CA LEU A 159 -11.50 0.74 -15.85
C LEU A 159 -11.88 0.79 -17.34
N ALA A 160 -10.97 1.25 -18.20
CA ALA A 160 -11.24 1.40 -19.64
C ALA A 160 -11.66 0.10 -20.35
N ARG A 161 -11.41 -1.08 -19.77
CA ARG A 161 -11.76 -2.41 -20.30
C ARG A 161 -13.11 -2.93 -19.81
N LEU A 162 -13.77 -2.22 -18.89
CA LEU A 162 -15.07 -2.66 -18.38
C LEU A 162 -16.17 -2.46 -19.44
N PRO A 163 -16.98 -3.50 -19.74
CA PRO A 163 -18.08 -3.39 -20.71
C PRO A 163 -19.11 -2.32 -20.34
N SER A 164 -19.34 -2.12 -19.03
CA SER A 164 -20.26 -1.12 -18.48
C SER A 164 -20.01 0.30 -18.99
N ARG A 165 -18.81 0.58 -19.52
CA ARG A 165 -18.46 1.86 -20.17
C ARG A 165 -19.34 2.19 -21.37
N PHE A 166 -19.80 1.18 -22.08
CA PHE A 166 -20.59 1.34 -23.31
C PHE A 166 -22.08 1.04 -23.10
N GLU A 167 -22.43 0.42 -21.98
CA GLU A 167 -23.75 -0.18 -21.74
C GLU A 167 -24.56 0.52 -20.65
N GLY A 168 -23.95 1.39 -19.85
CA GLY A 168 -24.67 2.04 -18.74
C GLY A 168 -23.95 3.21 -18.10
N GLU A 169 -24.62 3.80 -17.10
CA GLU A 169 -24.10 4.96 -16.38
C GLU A 169 -23.08 4.59 -15.29
N LEU A 170 -23.27 3.44 -14.66
CA LEU A 170 -22.47 3.00 -13.50
C LEU A 170 -21.20 2.29 -13.97
N VAL A 171 -20.09 2.59 -13.29
CA VAL A 171 -18.81 1.91 -13.54
C VAL A 171 -18.89 0.45 -13.07
N PHE A 172 -19.43 0.24 -11.88
CA PHE A 172 -19.58 -1.09 -11.28
C PHE A 172 -21.06 -1.41 -11.08
N CYS A 173 -21.59 -2.30 -11.93
CA CYS A 173 -22.99 -2.70 -11.94
C CYS A 173 -23.14 -4.21 -12.03
N GLY A 174 -24.36 -4.70 -11.78
CA GLY A 174 -24.75 -6.05 -12.12
C GLY A 174 -24.92 -6.26 -13.63
N PRO A 175 -25.22 -7.48 -14.09
CA PRO A 175 -25.32 -7.83 -15.51
C PRO A 175 -26.33 -7.02 -16.32
N GLN A 176 -27.33 -6.42 -15.66
CA GLN A 176 -28.40 -5.62 -16.29
C GLN A 176 -28.22 -4.12 -16.03
N GLY A 177 -27.02 -3.67 -15.65
CA GLY A 177 -26.75 -2.25 -15.35
C GLY A 177 -27.26 -1.77 -13.98
N HIS A 178 -27.98 -2.60 -13.22
CA HIS A 178 -28.48 -2.22 -11.90
C HIS A 178 -27.34 -2.02 -10.88
N PRO A 179 -27.51 -1.15 -9.87
CA PRO A 179 -26.53 -0.94 -8.83
C PRO A 179 -26.26 -2.23 -8.04
N LEU A 180 -24.99 -2.54 -7.78
CA LEU A 180 -24.62 -3.64 -6.90
C LEU A 180 -25.05 -3.33 -5.45
N ASP A 181 -25.77 -4.26 -4.82
CA ASP A 181 -26.13 -4.10 -3.42
C ASP A 181 -24.88 -4.14 -2.51
N PRO A 182 -24.63 -3.11 -1.67
CA PRO A 182 -23.41 -3.03 -0.87
C PRO A 182 -23.21 -4.17 0.12
N GLU A 183 -24.31 -4.75 0.62
CA GLU A 183 -24.29 -5.81 1.63
C GLU A 183 -24.03 -7.17 0.99
N ASN A 184 -24.71 -7.47 -0.12
CA ASN A 184 -24.47 -8.64 -0.95
C ASN A 184 -23.04 -8.64 -1.51
N PHE A 185 -22.55 -7.51 -2.02
CA PHE A 185 -21.18 -7.39 -2.50
C PHE A 185 -20.17 -7.81 -1.41
N THR A 186 -20.38 -7.37 -0.16
CA THR A 186 -19.45 -7.68 0.93
C THR A 186 -19.59 -9.11 1.43
N LYS A 187 -20.82 -9.58 1.64
CA LYS A 187 -21.12 -10.88 2.24
C LYS A 187 -20.94 -12.04 1.26
N ARG A 188 -21.13 -11.81 -0.04
CA ARG A 188 -21.11 -12.84 -1.08
C ARG A 188 -19.89 -12.70 -1.97
N ASP A 189 -19.77 -11.60 -2.71
CA ASP A 189 -18.78 -11.50 -3.79
C ASP A 189 -17.36 -11.32 -3.26
N PHE A 190 -17.14 -10.34 -2.38
CA PHE A 190 -15.83 -10.14 -1.77
C PHE A 190 -15.44 -11.32 -0.86
N ALA A 191 -16.41 -11.90 -0.14
CA ALA A 191 -16.17 -13.11 0.65
C ALA A 191 -15.77 -14.31 -0.23
N ARG A 192 -16.36 -14.46 -1.42
CA ARG A 192 -15.99 -15.49 -2.42
C ARG A 192 -14.55 -15.27 -2.91
N VAL A 193 -14.18 -14.03 -3.22
CA VAL A 193 -12.81 -13.67 -3.63
C VAL A 193 -11.81 -14.04 -2.53
N LEU A 194 -12.11 -13.70 -1.28
CA LEU A 194 -11.25 -14.05 -0.14
C LEU A 194 -11.03 -15.56 -0.03
N ARG A 195 -12.12 -16.35 -0.08
CA ARG A 195 -12.03 -17.82 -0.04
C ARG A 195 -11.20 -18.39 -1.20
N ARG A 196 -11.45 -17.94 -2.44
CA ARG A 196 -10.71 -18.39 -3.64
C ARG A 196 -9.24 -18.00 -3.61
N SER A 197 -8.91 -16.85 -3.01
CA SER A 197 -7.53 -16.33 -2.97
C SER A 197 -6.64 -17.01 -1.92
N GLY A 198 -7.23 -17.70 -0.95
CA GLY A 198 -6.52 -18.23 0.22
C GLY A 198 -5.92 -17.14 1.13
N VAL A 199 -6.32 -15.88 0.96
CA VAL A 199 -5.90 -14.77 1.83
C VAL A 199 -6.77 -14.77 3.09
N ARG A 200 -6.15 -14.44 4.23
CA ARG A 200 -6.85 -14.26 5.51
C ARG A 200 -8.10 -13.39 5.31
N ARG A 201 -9.17 -13.74 6.02
CA ARG A 201 -10.40 -12.93 6.03
C ARG A 201 -10.11 -11.51 6.50
N ILE A 202 -10.47 -10.54 5.66
CA ILE A 202 -10.35 -9.10 5.91
C ILE A 202 -11.67 -8.42 5.57
N ARG A 203 -11.89 -7.22 6.11
CA ARG A 203 -13.04 -6.39 5.73
C ARG A 203 -12.69 -5.64 4.47
N PHE A 204 -13.70 -5.29 3.67
CA PHE A 204 -13.49 -4.50 2.47
C PHE A 204 -12.85 -3.12 2.77
N HIS A 205 -13.17 -2.52 3.92
CA HIS A 205 -12.56 -1.25 4.34
C HIS A 205 -11.05 -1.36 4.60
N ASP A 206 -10.53 -2.56 4.88
CA ASP A 206 -9.11 -2.76 5.13
C ASP A 206 -8.27 -2.53 3.85
N LEU A 207 -8.89 -2.58 2.66
CA LEU A 207 -8.25 -2.19 1.39
C LEU A 207 -7.87 -0.70 1.38
N ARG A 208 -8.70 0.17 1.98
CA ARG A 208 -8.38 1.61 2.14
C ARG A 208 -7.25 1.84 3.14
N HIS A 209 -7.20 1.06 4.21
CA HIS A 209 -6.06 1.07 5.13
C HIS A 209 -4.79 0.67 4.39
N THR A 210 -4.86 -0.35 3.54
CA THR A 210 -3.74 -0.79 2.69
C THR A 210 -3.25 0.33 1.76
N TYR A 211 -4.16 1.01 1.05
CA TYR A 211 -3.81 2.18 0.23
C TYR A 211 -3.04 3.24 1.04
N THR A 212 -3.53 3.55 2.23
CA THR A 212 -2.92 4.59 3.07
C THR A 212 -1.53 4.18 3.55
N SER A 213 -1.37 2.95 4.01
CA SER A 213 -0.07 2.41 4.42
C SER A 213 0.93 2.38 3.27
N LEU A 214 0.48 2.07 2.04
CA LEU A 214 1.33 2.11 0.85
C LEU A 214 1.84 3.52 0.55
N LEU A 215 0.98 4.53 0.61
CA LEU A 215 1.39 5.93 0.42
C LEU A 215 2.39 6.39 1.48
N ILE A 216 2.17 6.04 2.75
CA ILE A 216 3.10 6.39 3.84
C ILE A 216 4.45 5.70 3.64
N ALA A 217 4.44 4.42 3.28
CA ALA A 217 5.66 3.66 2.99
C ALA A 217 6.44 4.22 1.79
N GLN A 218 5.77 4.94 0.88
CA GLN A 218 6.36 5.67 -0.25
C GLN A 218 6.84 7.09 0.13
N GLY A 219 6.66 7.53 1.38
CA GLY A 219 7.00 8.88 1.81
C GLY A 219 6.04 9.95 1.29
N ALA A 220 4.80 9.59 0.92
CA ALA A 220 3.82 10.55 0.45
C ALA A 220 3.48 11.57 1.53
N HIS A 221 3.37 12.83 1.13
CA HIS A 221 3.10 13.93 2.07
C HIS A 221 1.73 13.73 2.77
N PRO A 222 1.63 13.91 4.11
CA PRO A 222 0.38 13.71 4.85
C PRO A 222 -0.81 14.50 4.31
N LYS A 223 -0.59 15.71 3.79
CA LYS A 223 -1.63 16.54 3.15
C LYS A 223 -2.19 15.90 1.88
N TYR A 224 -1.32 15.27 1.07
CA TYR A 224 -1.75 14.54 -0.13
C TYR A 224 -2.62 13.35 0.28
N ILE A 225 -2.17 12.55 1.25
CA ILE A 225 -2.95 11.42 1.79
C ILE A 225 -4.31 11.89 2.30
N GLN A 226 -4.35 12.98 3.09
CA GLN A 226 -5.60 13.57 3.58
C GLN A 226 -6.55 13.93 2.44
N ALA A 227 -6.03 14.58 1.38
CA ALA A 227 -6.79 15.00 0.21
C ALA A 227 -7.36 13.78 -0.54
N GLN A 228 -6.54 12.77 -0.85
CA GLN A 228 -6.97 11.54 -1.53
C GLN A 228 -8.03 10.76 -0.75
N LEU A 229 -7.94 10.75 0.59
CA LEU A 229 -8.88 10.06 1.46
C LEU A 229 -10.16 10.86 1.74
N GLY A 230 -10.15 12.18 1.54
CA GLY A 230 -11.26 13.06 1.92
C GLY A 230 -11.50 13.09 3.43
N HIS A 231 -10.43 13.10 4.24
CA HIS A 231 -10.53 13.27 5.69
C HIS A 231 -10.74 14.74 6.04
N ALA A 232 -11.72 15.02 6.90
CA ALA A 232 -12.04 16.37 7.32
C ALA A 232 -10.86 17.04 8.03
N SER A 233 -10.18 16.32 8.91
CA SER A 233 -8.97 16.76 9.59
C SER A 233 -7.77 15.88 9.19
N ILE A 234 -6.58 16.49 9.14
CA ILE A 234 -5.32 15.76 8.99
C ILE A 234 -5.03 14.91 10.23
N GLN A 235 -5.53 15.33 11.39
CA GLN A 235 -5.42 14.62 12.65
C GLN A 235 -6.01 13.21 12.54
N THR A 236 -7.13 13.01 11.83
CA THR A 236 -7.68 11.67 11.57
C THR A 236 -6.69 10.75 10.86
N THR A 237 -5.85 11.29 9.99
CA THR A 237 -4.79 10.54 9.31
C THR A 237 -3.62 10.30 10.26
N LEU A 238 -3.18 11.32 10.99
CA LEU A 238 -2.04 11.23 11.92
C LEU A 238 -2.34 10.32 13.13
N ASP A 239 -3.49 10.44 13.77
CA ASP A 239 -3.91 9.58 14.88
C ASP A 239 -3.94 8.10 14.47
N ARG A 240 -4.35 7.83 13.22
CA ARG A 240 -4.51 6.46 12.73
C ARG A 240 -3.23 5.87 12.16
N TYR A 241 -2.38 6.67 11.53
CA TYR A 241 -1.23 6.18 10.77
C TYR A 241 0.10 6.83 11.10
N GLY A 242 0.14 7.76 12.06
CA GLY A 242 1.37 8.45 12.46
C GLY A 242 2.48 7.49 12.88
N HIS A 243 2.13 6.38 13.51
CA HIS A 243 3.07 5.30 13.87
C HIS A 243 3.72 4.59 12.67
N LEU A 244 3.23 4.79 11.45
CA LEU A 244 3.84 4.28 10.22
C LEU A 244 4.73 5.31 9.54
N MET A 245 4.64 6.58 9.95
CA MET A 245 5.43 7.65 9.34
C MET A 245 6.87 7.54 9.84
N PRO A 246 7.86 7.83 8.98
CA PRO A 246 9.25 7.87 9.41
C PRO A 246 9.41 8.87 10.56
N ASP A 247 10.23 8.51 11.55
CA ASP A 247 10.64 9.46 12.58
C ASP A 247 11.32 10.66 11.91
N VAL A 248 10.76 11.85 12.14
CA VAL A 248 11.35 13.10 11.67
C VAL A 248 12.58 13.40 12.54
N HIS A 249 13.75 13.07 12.02
CA HIS A 249 15.02 13.13 12.74
C HIS A 249 15.70 14.50 12.66
N ALA A 250 16.73 14.69 13.49
CA ALA A 250 17.67 15.83 13.51
C ALA A 250 18.28 16.20 12.15
N ALA A 251 18.17 15.33 11.14
CA ALA A 251 18.53 15.65 9.75
C ALA A 251 17.72 16.83 9.17
N GLU A 252 16.49 17.07 9.65
CA GLU A 252 15.71 18.25 9.23
C GLU A 252 16.32 19.55 9.76
N ALA A 253 16.82 19.55 11.00
CA ALA A 253 17.56 20.70 11.55
C ALA A 253 18.83 20.99 10.74
N LYS A 254 19.57 19.95 10.32
CA LYS A 254 20.76 20.09 9.45
C LYS A 254 20.48 20.68 8.07
N LYS A 255 19.23 20.63 7.59
CA LYS A 255 18.84 21.31 6.34
C LYS A 255 18.70 22.82 6.55
N LEU A 256 18.39 23.27 7.77
CA LEU A 256 18.35 24.70 8.11
C LEU A 256 19.76 25.30 8.15
N ASP A 257 20.77 24.52 8.57
CA ASP A 257 22.18 24.96 8.56
C ASP A 257 22.73 25.24 7.15
N GLN A 258 22.04 24.76 6.11
CA GLN A 258 22.38 25.00 4.70
C GLN A 258 21.76 26.29 4.16
N LEU A 259 20.88 26.94 4.94
CA LEU A 259 20.31 28.22 4.56
C LEU A 259 21.36 29.30 4.82
N ASP A 260 21.74 30.03 3.76
CA ASP A 260 22.60 31.20 3.89
C ASP A 260 21.78 32.38 4.42
N LEU A 261 21.59 32.41 5.75
CA LEU A 261 20.87 33.45 6.47
C LEU A 261 21.79 34.59 6.92
N GLY A 262 23.00 34.68 6.35
CA GLY A 262 24.08 35.49 6.87
C GLY A 262 24.74 34.78 8.05
N ARG A 263 25.79 34.02 7.77
CA ARG A 263 26.66 33.45 8.80
C ARG A 263 27.12 34.60 9.72
N PRO A 264 26.99 34.55 11.06
CA PRO A 264 27.81 35.41 11.88
C PRO A 264 29.24 35.09 11.48
N ALA A 265 30.01 36.11 11.12
CA ALA A 265 31.42 35.95 10.82
C ALA A 265 32.03 35.21 12.01
N THR A 266 32.32 33.92 11.83
CA THR A 266 33.23 33.23 12.73
C THR A 266 34.55 33.90 12.46
N SER A 267 34.91 34.82 13.35
CA SER A 267 36.23 35.40 13.48
C SER A 267 37.21 34.27 13.84
N ASP A 268 37.52 33.43 12.85
CA ASP A 268 38.64 32.51 12.86
C ASP A 268 39.78 33.09 12.00
N ASP A 269 39.99 34.40 12.11
CA ASP A 269 41.17 35.11 11.63
C ASP A 269 41.74 35.85 12.84
N ASP A 270 42.51 35.13 13.65
CA ASP A 270 43.59 35.69 14.51
C ASP A 270 44.24 34.56 15.35
N SER A 271 45.15 33.80 14.74
CA SER A 271 46.34 33.23 15.43
C SER A 271 47.29 32.48 14.49
N ALA A 272 47.27 32.75 13.18
CA ALA A 272 48.41 32.47 12.31
C ALA A 272 49.33 33.70 12.22
N SER A 273 49.81 34.21 13.36
CA SER A 273 50.84 35.26 13.44
C SER A 273 51.54 35.22 14.80
N VAL A 274 52.09 34.05 15.16
CA VAL A 274 53.17 33.97 16.15
C VAL A 274 54.34 33.23 15.52
N ASN A 275 54.93 33.84 14.48
CA ASN A 275 56.35 33.70 14.15
C ASN A 275 56.72 34.58 12.95
N ALA A 276 56.91 35.87 13.20
CA ALA A 276 57.91 36.67 12.50
C ALA A 276 58.10 37.99 13.26
N MET A 277 59.35 38.27 13.62
CA MET A 277 59.88 39.61 13.89
C MET A 277 59.64 40.20 15.29
N ARG A 278 60.51 39.84 16.25
CA ARG A 278 61.35 40.81 16.98
C ARG A 278 62.37 40.14 17.91
N ARG A 279 63.63 40.21 17.45
CA ARG A 279 64.91 40.26 18.17
C ARG A 279 65.47 38.98 18.76
#